data_AF-A0A9E0HZY0-F1
#
_entry.id   AF-A0A9E0HZY0-F1
#
_cell.length_a   1.000
_cell.length_b   1.000
_cell.length_c   1.000
_cell.angle_alpha   90.00
_cell.angle_beta   90.00
_cell.angle_gamma   90.00
#
_symmetry.space_group_name_H-M   'P 1'
#
loop_
_entity.id
_entity.type
_entity.pdbx_description
1 polymer ?
#
loop_
_entity_poly.entity_id
_entity_poly.type
_entity_poly.pdbx_seq_one_letter_code
_entity_poly.pdbx_strand_id
1 'polypeptide(L)'
;MSELALKPFLFFEGVRRQAASAACGSPFYNWLLSSGSLPNYLVVKLVDPWPGQAEIGRSMCRGVLSYAGATLSYDQHLWEDVRGVAHWHDYAHGFSWLRDLRALGGDAPRKLARYLVDSWIDSHDRWEPDIWRADLVGERLSMWLVLFDFFCGSADEDFQQKYFSS
;
A
#
# COMPACT_ATOMS: atom_id res chain seq x y z
N MET A 1 46.30 20.09 12.89
CA MET A 1 45.30 21.18 12.86
C MET A 1 44.84 21.29 11.42
N SER A 2 43.62 21.02 10.97
CA SER A 2 42.29 21.09 11.58
C SER A 2 41.36 20.17 10.75
N GLU A 3 40.60 19.29 11.38
CA GLU A 3 39.57 18.46 10.73
C GLU A 3 38.29 18.47 11.58
N LEU A 4 37.66 19.63 11.73
CA LEU A 4 36.42 19.78 12.49
C LEU A 4 35.57 20.94 11.93
N ALA A 5 34.86 20.74 10.81
CA ALA A 5 33.77 21.63 10.41
C ALA A 5 32.91 21.06 9.26
N LEU A 6 32.20 19.95 9.45
CA LEU A 6 31.09 19.58 8.53
C LEU A 6 30.04 18.60 9.09
N LYS A 7 30.00 18.38 10.42
CA LYS A 7 29.04 17.46 11.06
C LYS A 7 27.74 18.07 11.66
N PRO A 8 27.49 19.39 11.77
CA PRO A 8 26.25 19.86 12.42
C PRO A 8 24.97 19.60 11.61
N PHE A 9 25.04 19.65 10.27
CA PHE A 9 23.84 19.66 9.43
C PHE A 9 23.11 18.31 9.36
N LEU A 10 23.85 17.19 9.33
CA LEU A 10 23.27 15.84 9.25
C LEU A 10 22.66 15.36 10.56
N PHE A 11 23.07 15.93 11.70
CA PHE A 11 22.55 15.56 13.01
C PHE A 11 21.11 16.07 13.22
N PHE A 12 20.82 17.30 12.79
CA PHE A 12 19.48 17.90 12.96
C PHE A 12 18.41 17.25 12.07
N GLU A 13 18.76 16.79 10.87
CA GLU A 13 17.81 16.06 10.02
C GLU A 13 17.40 14.71 10.61
N GLY A 14 18.36 13.97 11.18
CA GLY A 14 18.10 12.70 11.85
C GLY A 14 17.18 12.87 13.06
N VAL A 15 17.43 13.88 13.90
CA VAL A 15 16.60 14.18 15.07
C VAL A 15 15.19 14.63 14.67
N ARG A 16 15.04 15.47 13.64
CA ARG A 16 13.72 15.89 13.14
C ARG A 16 12.92 14.71 12.59
N ARG A 17 13.56 13.80 11.86
CA ARG A 17 12.92 12.62 11.27
C ARG A 17 12.47 11.63 12.34
N GLN A 18 13.27 11.42 13.39
CA GLN A 18 12.90 10.58 14.53
C GLN A 18 11.77 11.19 15.36
N ALA A 19 11.81 12.49 15.62
CA ALA A 19 10.73 13.18 16.35
C ALA A 19 9.40 13.19 15.58
N ALA A 20 9.44 13.43 14.26
CA ALA A 20 8.26 13.35 13.40
C ALA A 20 7.69 11.92 13.36
N SER A 21 8.57 10.92 13.24
CA SER A 21 8.18 9.51 13.30
C SER A 21 7.53 9.13 14.63
N ALA A 22 8.06 9.61 15.76
CA ALA A 22 7.49 9.36 17.07
C ALA A 22 6.12 10.04 17.26
N ALA A 23 5.94 11.24 16.68
CA ALA A 23 4.66 11.94 16.72
C ALA A 23 3.58 11.21 15.90
N CYS A 24 3.90 10.77 14.67
CA CYS A 24 2.98 10.02 13.82
C CYS A 24 2.65 8.63 14.35
N GLY A 25 3.57 7.98 15.07
CA GLY A 25 3.31 6.69 15.73
C GLY A 25 2.48 6.78 17.02
N SER A 26 2.08 7.98 17.45
CA SER A 26 1.37 8.15 18.72
C SER A 26 -0.11 7.76 18.62
N PRO A 27 -0.72 7.20 19.69
CA PRO A 27 -2.15 6.93 19.73
C PRO A 27 -3.02 8.18 19.49
N PHE A 28 -2.51 9.35 19.88
CA PHE A 28 -3.18 10.63 19.62
C PHE A 28 -3.26 10.95 18.13
N TYR A 29 -2.19 10.68 17.37
CA TYR A 29 -2.18 10.91 15.93
C TYR A 29 -3.14 9.98 15.20
N ASN A 30 -3.18 8.69 15.54
CA ASN A 30 -4.16 7.76 14.98
C ASN A 30 -5.59 8.21 15.30
N TRP A 31 -5.88 8.59 16.55
CA TRP A 31 -7.20 9.11 16.92
C TRP A 31 -7.58 10.37 16.13
N LEU A 32 -6.65 11.30 15.94
CA LEU A 32 -6.87 12.52 15.16
C LEU A 32 -7.27 12.18 13.72
N LEU A 33 -6.57 11.24 13.08
CA LEU A 33 -6.88 10.80 11.71
C LEU A 33 -8.24 10.09 11.62
N SER A 34 -8.59 9.27 12.60
CA SER A 34 -9.87 8.54 12.62
C SER A 34 -11.08 9.38 13.03
N SER A 35 -10.89 10.62 13.50
CA SER A 35 -11.96 11.44 14.08
C SER A 35 -12.86 12.17 13.06
N GLY A 36 -12.55 12.06 11.76
CA GLY A 36 -13.28 12.74 10.68
C GLY A 36 -14.53 12.00 10.19
N SER A 37 -15.37 12.71 9.44
CA SER A 37 -16.43 12.06 8.65
C SER A 37 -15.84 11.45 7.38
N LEU A 38 -16.10 10.16 7.17
CA LEU A 38 -15.60 9.42 6.02
C LEU A 38 -16.65 9.44 4.89
N PRO A 39 -16.23 9.58 3.62
CA PRO A 39 -17.12 9.42 2.49
C PRO A 39 -17.53 7.95 2.36
N ASN A 40 -18.76 7.67 1.90
CA ASN A 40 -19.24 6.30 1.65
C ASN A 40 -19.24 5.93 0.16
N TYR A 41 -18.76 6.84 -0.71
CA TYR A 41 -18.71 6.64 -2.15
C TYR A 41 -17.70 7.59 -2.80
N LEU A 42 -17.23 7.24 -4.00
CA LEU A 42 -16.42 8.12 -4.84
C LEU A 42 -17.33 9.00 -5.70
N VAL A 43 -17.20 10.33 -5.59
CA VAL A 43 -17.96 11.29 -6.43
C VAL A 43 -17.53 11.20 -7.90
N VAL A 44 -16.24 10.97 -8.14
CA VAL A 44 -15.65 10.85 -9.47
C VAL A 44 -14.97 9.49 -9.58
N LYS A 45 -15.33 8.77 -10.64
CA LYS A 45 -14.64 7.53 -11.01
C LYS A 45 -13.42 7.86 -11.85
N LEU A 46 -12.25 7.50 -11.34
CA LEU A 46 -11.00 7.61 -12.08
C LEU A 46 -10.82 6.37 -12.97
N VAL A 47 -10.12 6.54 -14.08
CA VAL A 47 -9.80 5.44 -15.01
C VAL A 47 -8.29 5.37 -15.15
N ASP A 48 -7.74 4.16 -15.04
CA ASP A 48 -6.32 3.90 -15.20
C ASP A 48 -5.95 3.97 -16.68
N PRO A 49 -5.09 4.90 -17.12
CA PRO A 49 -4.62 4.91 -18.50
C PRO A 49 -3.64 3.76 -18.80
N TRP A 50 -2.96 3.23 -17.78
CA TRP A 50 -1.88 2.26 -17.99
C TRP A 50 -2.43 0.83 -18.09
N PRO A 51 -1.94 0.03 -19.06
CA PRO A 51 -2.28 -1.39 -19.15
C PRO A 51 -1.50 -2.20 -18.11
N GLY A 52 -2.10 -3.29 -17.64
CA GLY A 52 -1.41 -4.31 -16.84
C GLY A 52 -1.02 -5.52 -17.69
N GLN A 53 -0.34 -6.47 -17.08
CA GLN A 53 0.15 -7.70 -17.68
C GLN A 53 -0.62 -8.90 -17.13
N ALA A 54 -1.51 -9.48 -17.94
CA ALA A 54 -2.36 -10.59 -17.54
C ALA A 54 -1.57 -11.84 -17.09
N GLU A 55 -0.35 -12.07 -17.60
CA GLU A 55 0.50 -13.18 -17.16
C GLU A 55 1.00 -12.99 -15.73
N ILE A 56 1.37 -11.76 -15.35
CA ILE A 56 1.77 -11.45 -13.96
C ILE A 56 0.58 -11.65 -13.03
N GLY A 57 -0.60 -11.17 -13.43
CA GLY A 57 -1.84 -11.42 -12.68
C GLY A 57 -2.15 -12.91 -12.53
N ARG A 58 -1.83 -13.73 -13.54
CA ARG A 58 -2.05 -15.18 -13.50
C ARG A 58 -1.09 -15.88 -12.55
N SER A 59 0.18 -15.50 -12.57
CA SER A 59 1.17 -15.97 -11.60
C SER A 59 0.77 -15.60 -10.17
N MET A 60 0.24 -14.39 -9.99
CA MET A 60 -0.23 -13.93 -8.68
C MET A 60 -1.41 -14.77 -8.18
N CYS A 61 -2.38 -15.09 -9.04
CA CYS A 61 -3.44 -16.05 -8.70
C CYS A 61 -2.94 -17.47 -8.36
N ARG A 62 -1.69 -17.80 -8.68
CA ARG A 62 -1.03 -19.06 -8.30
C ARG A 62 -0.12 -18.93 -7.07
N GLY A 63 -0.17 -17.78 -6.37
CA GLY A 63 0.66 -17.53 -5.18
C GLY A 63 2.08 -17.07 -5.50
N VAL A 64 2.31 -16.44 -6.66
CA VAL A 64 3.63 -15.95 -7.06
C VAL A 64 3.58 -14.49 -7.48
N LEU A 65 4.25 -13.62 -6.73
CA LEU A 65 4.54 -12.25 -7.15
C LEU A 65 5.70 -12.24 -8.15
N SER A 66 5.59 -11.40 -9.19
CA SER A 66 6.63 -11.22 -10.20
C SER A 66 6.88 -9.72 -10.39
N TYR A 67 8.10 -9.27 -10.13
CA TYR A 67 8.48 -7.86 -10.23
C TYR A 67 9.97 -7.71 -10.54
N ALA A 68 10.31 -6.78 -11.44
CA ALA A 68 11.69 -6.47 -11.82
C ALA A 68 12.57 -7.71 -12.18
N GLY A 69 11.97 -8.74 -12.79
CA GLY A 69 12.66 -9.99 -13.15
C GLY A 69 12.88 -10.96 -11.98
N ALA A 70 12.42 -10.63 -10.78
CA ALA A 70 12.41 -11.51 -9.62
C ALA A 70 11.01 -12.12 -9.40
N THR A 71 10.98 -13.27 -8.74
CA THR A 71 9.75 -13.95 -8.33
C THR A 71 9.77 -14.24 -6.84
N LEU A 72 8.65 -14.05 -6.16
CA LEU A 72 8.45 -14.35 -4.75
C LEU A 72 7.17 -15.19 -4.60
N SER A 73 7.32 -16.42 -4.12
CA SER A 73 6.16 -17.18 -3.66
C SER A 73 5.62 -16.56 -2.38
N TYR A 74 4.30 -16.48 -2.25
CA TYR A 74 3.67 -15.90 -1.06
C TYR A 74 2.46 -16.71 -0.61
N ASP A 75 2.13 -16.58 0.66
CA ASP A 75 0.92 -17.13 1.27
C ASP A 75 0.25 -16.06 2.17
N GLN A 76 -0.43 -16.47 3.24
CA GLN A 76 -0.99 -15.55 4.23
C GLN A 76 0.03 -14.66 4.95
N HIS A 77 1.33 -14.98 4.88
CA HIS A 77 2.42 -14.21 5.52
C HIS A 77 3.11 -13.23 4.56
N LEU A 78 2.43 -12.84 3.46
CA LEU A 78 2.99 -11.94 2.45
C LEU A 78 3.62 -10.69 3.06
N TRP A 79 2.96 -10.06 4.04
CA TRP A 79 3.41 -8.79 4.62
C TRP A 79 4.66 -8.94 5.49
N GLU A 80 4.86 -10.10 6.11
CA GLU A 80 6.09 -10.45 6.80
C GLU A 80 7.21 -10.78 5.81
N ASP A 81 6.92 -11.53 4.75
CA ASP A 81 7.92 -12.02 3.78
C ASP A 81 8.55 -10.89 2.95
N VAL A 82 7.79 -9.84 2.67
CA VAL A 82 8.29 -8.67 1.93
C VAL A 82 9.10 -7.72 2.80
N ARG A 83 9.06 -7.90 4.14
CA ARG A 83 9.78 -7.06 5.09
C ARG A 83 11.29 -7.24 4.93
N GLY A 84 12.02 -6.13 4.85
CA GLY A 84 13.49 -6.15 4.81
C GLY A 84 14.10 -6.36 3.42
N VAL A 85 13.32 -6.67 2.39
CA VAL A 85 13.78 -6.68 0.98
C VAL A 85 13.18 -5.49 0.25
N ALA A 86 13.95 -4.41 0.13
CA ALA A 86 13.46 -3.08 -0.27
C ALA A 86 12.55 -3.06 -1.52
N HIS A 87 12.92 -3.79 -2.59
CA HIS A 87 12.13 -3.80 -3.82
C HIS A 87 10.81 -4.57 -3.68
N TRP A 88 10.77 -5.65 -2.88
CA TRP A 88 9.54 -6.39 -2.61
C TRP A 88 8.63 -5.63 -1.65
N HIS A 89 9.21 -5.01 -0.62
CA HIS A 89 8.50 -4.14 0.30
C HIS A 89 7.75 -3.03 -0.46
N ASP A 90 8.46 -2.27 -1.28
CA ASP A 90 7.87 -1.14 -2.00
C ASP A 90 6.83 -1.61 -3.04
N TYR A 91 7.11 -2.69 -3.77
CA TYR A 91 6.16 -3.25 -4.74
C TYR A 91 4.87 -3.79 -4.08
N ALA A 92 4.99 -4.50 -2.97
CA ALA A 92 3.86 -5.08 -2.28
C ALA A 92 2.95 -3.99 -1.69
N HIS A 93 3.54 -3.01 -1.01
CA HIS A 93 2.81 -1.91 -0.35
C HIS A 93 2.38 -0.78 -1.29
N GLY A 94 2.92 -0.72 -2.51
CA GLY A 94 2.53 0.25 -3.56
C GLY A 94 1.27 -0.15 -4.35
N PHE A 95 0.87 -1.42 -4.33
CA PHE A 95 -0.33 -1.94 -4.99
C PHE A 95 -0.36 -1.82 -6.52
N SER A 96 0.76 -1.52 -7.19
CA SER A 96 0.80 -1.45 -8.66
C SER A 96 0.44 -2.78 -9.35
N TRP A 97 0.61 -3.90 -8.66
CA TRP A 97 0.17 -5.23 -9.08
C TRP A 97 -1.35 -5.39 -9.24
N LEU A 98 -2.17 -4.49 -8.65
CA LEU A 98 -3.63 -4.49 -8.89
C LEU A 98 -3.95 -4.29 -10.38
N ARG A 99 -3.08 -3.57 -11.10
CA ARG A 99 -3.21 -3.36 -12.54
C ARG A 99 -3.10 -4.67 -13.33
N ASP A 100 -2.22 -5.56 -12.90
CA ASP A 100 -2.00 -6.87 -13.53
C ASP A 100 -3.16 -7.83 -13.27
N LEU A 101 -3.71 -7.81 -12.04
CA LEU A 101 -4.93 -8.55 -11.70
C LEU A 101 -6.14 -8.03 -12.52
N ARG A 102 -6.28 -6.71 -12.67
CA ARG A 102 -7.30 -6.11 -13.54
C ARG A 102 -7.13 -6.56 -14.99
N ALA A 103 -5.91 -6.60 -15.51
CA ALA A 103 -5.62 -7.00 -16.87
C ALA A 103 -5.94 -8.48 -17.14
N LEU A 104 -5.73 -9.36 -16.15
CA LEU A 104 -6.16 -10.76 -16.25
C LEU A 104 -7.69 -10.89 -16.31
N GLY A 105 -8.41 -10.09 -15.50
CA GLY A 105 -9.87 -10.06 -15.49
C GLY A 105 -10.53 -11.33 -14.95
N GLY A 106 -11.85 -11.29 -14.81
CA GLY A 106 -12.63 -12.38 -14.21
C GLY A 106 -12.79 -12.25 -12.69
N ASP A 107 -13.38 -13.28 -12.09
CA ASP A 107 -13.78 -13.28 -10.67
C ASP A 107 -12.60 -13.61 -9.73
N ALA A 108 -11.74 -14.55 -10.10
CA ALA A 108 -10.62 -14.97 -9.27
C ALA A 108 -9.60 -13.84 -8.98
N PRO A 109 -9.12 -13.06 -9.96
CA PRO A 109 -8.21 -11.94 -9.69
C PRO A 109 -8.87 -10.83 -8.88
N ARG A 110 -10.18 -10.63 -9.06
CA ARG A 110 -10.98 -9.65 -8.31
C ARG A 110 -11.07 -10.02 -6.84
N LYS A 111 -11.39 -11.28 -6.54
CA LYS A 111 -11.44 -11.81 -5.18
C LYS A 111 -10.06 -11.78 -4.52
N LEU A 112 -9.01 -12.12 -5.26
CA LEU A 112 -7.64 -12.03 -4.76
C LEU A 112 -7.24 -10.59 -4.43
N ALA A 113 -7.52 -9.64 -5.32
CA ALA A 113 -7.27 -8.22 -5.07
C ALA A 113 -7.98 -7.75 -3.78
N ARG A 114 -9.26 -8.11 -3.63
CA ARG A 114 -10.03 -7.78 -2.42
C ARG A 114 -9.42 -8.39 -1.17
N TYR A 115 -9.11 -9.69 -1.20
CA TYR A 115 -8.51 -10.40 -0.08
C TYR A 115 -7.20 -9.77 0.38
N LEU A 116 -6.32 -9.42 -0.56
CA LEU A 116 -5.03 -8.82 -0.23
C LEU A 116 -5.17 -7.39 0.26
N VAL A 117 -6.07 -6.57 -0.32
CA VAL A 117 -6.36 -5.23 0.20
C VAL A 117 -6.95 -5.31 1.62
N ASP A 118 -7.89 -6.23 1.84
CA ASP A 118 -8.53 -6.46 3.14
C ASP A 118 -7.52 -6.84 4.22
N SER A 119 -6.66 -7.81 3.89
CA SER A 119 -5.57 -8.26 4.75
C SER A 119 -4.56 -7.15 5.03
N TRP A 120 -4.23 -6.31 4.04
CA TRP A 120 -3.33 -5.19 4.26
C TRP A 120 -3.91 -4.16 5.24
N ILE A 121 -5.21 -3.84 5.11
CA ILE A 121 -5.90 -2.93 6.02
C ILE A 121 -5.86 -3.49 7.45
N ASP A 122 -6.10 -4.80 7.63
CA ASP A 122 -6.03 -5.42 8.96
C ASP A 122 -4.62 -5.41 9.56
N SER A 123 -3.59 -5.59 8.73
CA SER A 123 -2.20 -5.66 9.19
C SER A 123 -1.56 -4.29 9.41
N HIS A 124 -2.02 -3.24 8.73
CA HIS A 124 -1.34 -1.93 8.66
C HIS A 124 -2.26 -0.74 8.91
N ASP A 125 -3.27 -0.89 9.78
CA ASP A 125 -4.20 0.19 10.22
C ASP A 125 -3.53 1.30 11.04
N ARG A 126 -2.26 1.13 11.40
CA ARG A 126 -1.47 2.06 12.20
C ARG A 126 -0.29 2.58 11.41
N TRP A 127 0.07 3.82 11.73
CA TRP A 127 1.22 4.46 11.13
C TRP A 127 2.53 3.70 11.44
N GLU A 128 3.25 3.36 10.37
CA GLU A 128 4.57 2.72 10.38
C GLU A 128 5.51 3.48 9.42
N PRO A 129 6.73 3.88 9.82
CA PRO A 129 7.57 4.80 9.05
C PRO A 129 7.89 4.34 7.62
N ASP A 130 8.09 3.05 7.43
CA ASP A 130 8.55 2.49 6.16
C ASP A 130 7.39 2.29 5.18
N ILE A 131 6.20 1.95 5.67
CA ILE A 131 4.99 1.63 4.88
C ILE A 131 4.16 2.90 4.58
N TRP A 132 4.23 3.89 5.47
CA TRP A 132 3.55 5.17 5.39
C TRP A 132 4.43 6.30 4.83
N ARG A 133 5.50 5.92 4.12
CA ARG A 133 6.34 6.84 3.33
C ARG A 133 5.48 7.49 2.24
N ALA A 134 5.65 8.80 2.02
CA ALA A 134 4.74 9.60 1.21
C ALA A 134 4.66 9.14 -0.27
N ASP A 135 5.75 8.64 -0.84
CA ASP A 135 5.81 8.05 -2.17
C ASP A 135 4.96 6.77 -2.27
N LEU A 136 5.08 5.86 -1.29
CA LEU A 136 4.28 4.62 -1.25
C LEU A 136 2.79 4.90 -0.98
N VAL A 137 2.49 5.83 -0.08
CA VAL A 137 1.11 6.25 0.19
C VAL A 137 0.49 6.86 -1.07
N GLY A 138 1.23 7.71 -1.79
CA GLY A 138 0.77 8.31 -3.04
C GLY A 138 0.49 7.27 -4.12
N GLU A 139 1.38 6.29 -4.30
CA GLU A 139 1.16 5.18 -5.24
C GLU A 139 -0.07 4.36 -4.86
N ARG A 140 -0.15 3.94 -3.58
CA ARG A 140 -1.26 3.13 -3.07
C ARG A 140 -2.61 3.81 -3.23
N LEU A 141 -2.73 5.07 -2.82
CA LEU A 141 -3.96 5.85 -3.00
C LEU A 141 -4.33 5.98 -4.47
N SER A 142 -3.34 6.21 -5.34
CA SER A 142 -3.58 6.27 -6.79
C SER A 142 -4.13 4.95 -7.32
N MET A 143 -3.52 3.82 -6.95
CA MET A 143 -3.97 2.49 -7.39
C MET A 143 -5.37 2.16 -6.85
N TRP A 144 -5.63 2.44 -5.57
CA TRP A 144 -6.91 2.17 -4.93
C TRP A 144 -8.05 2.98 -5.54
N LEU A 145 -7.87 4.30 -5.72
CA LEU A 145 -8.90 5.16 -6.31
C LEU A 145 -9.20 4.82 -7.76
N VAL A 146 -8.16 4.53 -8.54
CA VAL A 146 -8.27 4.26 -9.97
C VAL A 146 -8.81 2.84 -10.24
N LEU A 147 -8.53 1.88 -9.37
CA LEU A 147 -8.95 0.49 -9.51
C LEU A 147 -10.14 0.13 -8.59
N PHE A 148 -10.77 1.13 -7.97
CA PHE A 148 -11.91 0.96 -7.08
C PHE A 148 -12.99 0.06 -7.67
N ASP A 149 -13.46 0.35 -8.88
CA ASP A 149 -14.50 -0.45 -9.56
C ASP A 149 -14.07 -1.90 -9.84
N PHE A 150 -12.77 -2.16 -9.95
CA PHE A 150 -12.27 -3.49 -10.19
C PHE A 150 -12.45 -4.35 -8.93
N PHE A 151 -11.96 -3.97 -7.76
CA PHE A 151 -11.98 -4.84 -6.58
C PHE A 151 -13.06 -4.47 -5.53
N CYS A 152 -13.35 -3.19 -5.38
CA CYS A 152 -14.22 -2.64 -4.33
C CYS A 152 -15.66 -2.40 -4.81
N GLY A 153 -15.86 -1.92 -6.04
CA GLY A 153 -17.20 -1.54 -6.53
C GLY A 153 -18.24 -2.66 -6.59
N SER A 154 -17.81 -3.93 -6.56
CA SER A 154 -18.70 -5.11 -6.47
C SER A 154 -18.50 -5.92 -5.18
N ALA A 155 -17.85 -5.34 -4.18
CA ALA A 155 -17.67 -5.94 -2.87
C ALA A 155 -18.94 -5.77 -2.01
N ASP A 156 -19.04 -6.55 -0.94
CA ASP A 156 -20.05 -6.35 0.10
C ASP A 156 -19.87 -5.01 0.83
N GLU A 157 -20.92 -4.61 1.56
CA GLU A 157 -20.96 -3.35 2.29
C GLU A 157 -19.88 -3.28 3.37
N ASP A 158 -19.57 -4.40 4.03
CA ASP A 158 -18.55 -4.48 5.09
C ASP A 158 -17.16 -4.12 4.55
N PHE A 159 -16.76 -4.71 3.42
CA PHE A 159 -15.48 -4.39 2.79
C PHE A 159 -15.46 -2.95 2.28
N GLN A 160 -16.54 -2.46 1.67
CA GLN A 160 -16.60 -1.07 1.20
C GLN A 160 -16.46 -0.07 2.35
N GLN A 161 -17.15 -0.31 3.47
CA GLN A 161 -17.04 0.52 4.67
C GLN A 161 -15.61 0.50 5.22
N LYS A 162 -15.01 -0.69 5.32
CA LYS A 162 -13.62 -0.86 5.77
C LYS A 162 -12.65 -0.08 4.89
N TYR A 163 -12.77 -0.21 3.57
CA TYR A 163 -11.99 0.53 2.58
C TYR A 163 -12.08 2.05 2.75
N PHE A 164 -13.27 2.60 3.01
CA PHE A 164 -13.42 4.04 3.22
C PHE A 164 -12.92 4.53 4.59
N SER A 165 -12.74 3.61 5.55
CA SER A 165 -12.26 3.92 6.91
C SER A 165 -10.78 3.69 7.17
N SER A 166 -10.08 3.04 6.24
CA SER A 166 -8.64 2.74 6.32
C SER A 166 -7.75 3.96 6.07
#